data_AF-D6PBK2-F1
#
_entry.id   AF-D6PBK2-F1
#
_cell.length_a   1.000
_cell.length_b   1.000
_cell.length_c   1.000
_cell.angle_alpha   90.00
_cell.angle_beta   90.00
_cell.angle_gamma   90.00
#
_symmetry.space_group_name_H-M   'P 1'
#
loop_
_entity.id
_entity.type
_entity.pdbx_description
1 polymer ?
#
loop_
_entity_poly.entity_id
_entity_poly.type
_entity_poly.pdbx_seq_one_letter_code
_entity_poly.pdbx_strand_id
1 'polypeptide(L)'
;MAGPSKVEFPGQKKQRVRMRGTKHANEATANKLKRELKSLLENPRAHLPIMTWKGKLRWGRTDPVTKTMRELETIIRKKDNVAWLGKRMMSKRGDPVAKAFAGSLHAAHDEEITLVGNFTSDSFGTASFIRRGDGKQGYLAGLQNYSNLTLRMLPWEDHAKRGMYFFTWKGGFVCTGPKPSPPDEWLDDVLGRSRFSFTKTEDLRVPVWVTEGLDPQAVLDFKSTEDGYLRFTFKHGPVLAIGFDLLENTPKKEATFIHHLALSMLPPFLPSIADIDAKWIPKGWDDSVSLPDAAFESMDKIIDAWQGLVMNESVISLALKRAVLDSIDSGLVVGDAWVAGDDLSKLKTLYRRIQVRKMNAILLHICCLPQ
;
A
#
# COMPACT_ATOMS: atom_id res chain seq x y z
N MET A 1 -30.47 -14.98 67.05
CA MET A 1 -29.01 -15.13 67.05
C MET A 1 -28.43 -14.30 65.92
N ALA A 2 -27.58 -13.32 66.22
CA ALA A 2 -26.88 -12.52 65.20
C ALA A 2 -25.73 -13.36 64.60
N GLY A 3 -25.66 -13.45 63.27
CA GLY A 3 -24.59 -14.17 62.58
C GLY A 3 -23.22 -13.48 62.74
N PRO A 4 -22.11 -14.20 62.57
CA PRO A 4 -20.78 -13.68 62.87
C PRO A 4 -20.40 -12.53 61.94
N SER A 5 -19.79 -11.49 62.51
CA SER A 5 -19.31 -10.30 61.82
C SER A 5 -18.26 -10.66 60.76
N LYS A 6 -18.42 -10.16 59.52
CA LYS A 6 -17.36 -10.18 58.51
C LYS A 6 -16.20 -9.31 59.00
N VAL A 7 -15.12 -9.95 59.44
CA VAL A 7 -13.88 -9.25 59.78
C VAL A 7 -13.06 -9.12 58.49
N GLU A 8 -12.85 -7.90 58.01
CA GLU A 8 -11.87 -7.62 56.95
C GLU A 8 -10.48 -7.51 57.59
N PHE A 9 -9.56 -8.36 57.15
CA PHE A 9 -8.17 -8.34 57.61
C PHE A 9 -7.41 -7.15 56.99
N PRO A 10 -6.63 -6.38 57.78
CA PRO A 10 -5.78 -5.32 57.25
C PRO A 10 -4.72 -5.93 56.33
N GLY A 11 -4.85 -5.71 55.02
CA GLY A 11 -3.95 -6.30 54.01
C GLY A 11 -4.66 -6.82 52.75
N GLN A 12 -5.98 -7.02 52.77
CA GLN A 12 -6.75 -7.38 51.58
C GLN A 12 -7.04 -6.16 50.68
N LYS A 13 -6.01 -5.43 50.23
CA LYS A 13 -6.18 -4.60 49.02
C LYS A 13 -6.39 -5.57 47.87
N LYS A 14 -7.62 -5.68 47.34
CA LYS A 14 -7.93 -6.39 46.09
C LYS A 14 -6.88 -6.03 45.05
N GLN A 15 -5.93 -6.94 44.82
CA GLN A 15 -4.91 -6.77 43.81
C GLN A 15 -5.66 -6.71 42.47
N ARG A 16 -5.76 -5.52 41.87
CA ARG A 16 -6.46 -5.31 40.61
C ARG A 16 -5.78 -6.22 39.58
N VAL A 17 -6.47 -7.30 39.22
CA VAL A 17 -6.00 -8.24 38.18
C VAL A 17 -5.86 -7.45 36.89
N ARG A 18 -4.63 -7.03 36.58
CA ARG A 18 -4.33 -6.25 35.38
C ARG A 18 -4.23 -7.24 34.23
N MET A 19 -5.14 -7.13 33.27
CA MET A 19 -5.10 -7.95 32.06
C MET A 19 -3.77 -7.66 31.33
N ARG A 20 -2.91 -8.67 31.15
CA ARG A 20 -1.61 -8.50 30.47
C ARG A 20 -1.81 -7.86 29.09
N GLY A 21 -1.01 -6.84 28.79
CA GLY A 21 -1.06 -6.10 27.52
C GLY A 21 -2.10 -4.96 27.47
N THR A 22 -2.62 -4.50 28.61
CA THR A 22 -3.50 -3.32 28.69
C THR A 22 -2.86 -2.16 29.45
N LYS A 23 -3.09 -0.94 28.98
CA LYS A 23 -2.68 0.32 29.61
C LYS A 23 -3.90 1.13 30.00
N HIS A 24 -3.73 2.07 30.93
CA HIS A 24 -4.77 3.07 31.16
C HIS A 24 -4.87 3.97 29.92
N ALA A 25 -6.10 4.21 29.46
CA ALA A 25 -6.33 5.15 28.38
C ALA A 25 -6.05 6.57 28.90
N ASN A 26 -5.32 7.37 28.11
CA ASN A 26 -5.36 8.81 28.31
C ASN A 26 -6.70 9.36 27.78
N GLU A 27 -7.07 10.55 28.22
CA GLU A 27 -8.35 11.17 27.88
C GLU A 27 -8.56 11.28 26.37
N ALA A 28 -7.53 11.70 25.63
CA ALA A 28 -7.58 11.80 24.17
C ALA A 28 -7.88 10.45 23.48
N THR A 29 -7.24 9.37 23.93
CA THR A 29 -7.47 8.01 23.36
C THR A 29 -8.87 7.51 23.72
N ALA A 30 -9.31 7.73 24.96
CA ALA A 30 -10.65 7.35 25.41
C ALA A 30 -11.73 8.08 24.57
N ASN A 31 -11.59 9.40 24.41
CA ASN A 31 -12.52 10.21 23.62
C ASN A 31 -12.53 9.81 22.14
N LYS A 32 -11.36 9.54 21.55
CA LYS A 32 -11.26 9.03 20.17
C LYS A 32 -12.01 7.69 20.03
N LEU A 33 -11.71 6.71 20.88
CA LEU A 33 -12.33 5.39 20.83
C LEU A 33 -13.84 5.46 21.07
N LYS A 34 -14.29 6.30 22.00
CA LYS A 34 -15.72 6.52 22.25
C LYS A 34 -16.43 7.03 20.99
N ARG A 35 -15.82 7.96 20.25
CA ARG A 35 -16.36 8.46 18.99
C ARG A 35 -16.42 7.38 17.90
N GLU A 36 -15.33 6.63 17.71
CA GLU A 36 -15.28 5.54 16.71
C GLU A 36 -16.32 4.45 17.03
N LEU A 37 -16.41 4.03 18.29
CA LEU A 37 -17.36 3.01 18.75
C LEU A 37 -18.81 3.48 18.64
N LYS A 38 -19.09 4.75 18.94
CA LYS A 38 -20.41 5.35 18.74
C LYS A 38 -20.80 5.33 17.26
N SER A 39 -19.91 5.76 16.37
CA SER A 39 -20.09 5.69 14.92
C SER A 39 -20.34 4.26 14.44
N LEU A 40 -19.57 3.30 14.96
CA LEU A 40 -19.74 1.88 14.69
C LEU A 40 -21.12 1.37 15.13
N LEU A 41 -21.59 1.76 16.32
CA LEU A 41 -22.89 1.34 16.84
C LEU A 41 -24.04 1.96 16.06
N GLU A 42 -23.94 3.24 15.67
CA GLU A 42 -24.96 3.96 14.91
C GLU A 42 -25.12 3.38 13.49
N ASN A 43 -24.00 3.26 12.75
CA ASN A 43 -24.00 2.70 11.39
C ASN A 43 -22.94 1.61 11.20
N PRO A 44 -23.21 0.38 11.68
CA PRO A 44 -22.23 -0.70 11.60
C PRO A 44 -21.89 -1.11 10.17
N ARG A 45 -22.83 -0.98 9.23
CA ARG A 45 -22.62 -1.39 7.83
C ARG A 45 -21.62 -0.49 7.10
N ALA A 46 -21.55 0.79 7.45
CA ALA A 46 -20.55 1.70 6.91
C ALA A 46 -19.11 1.31 7.30
N HIS A 47 -18.94 0.48 8.33
CA HIS A 47 -17.63 0.03 8.82
C HIS A 47 -17.17 -1.28 8.16
N LEU A 48 -17.93 -1.79 7.19
CA LEU A 48 -17.67 -3.06 6.51
C LEU A 48 -17.36 -2.81 5.03
N PRO A 49 -16.55 -3.68 4.39
CA PRO A 49 -16.28 -3.57 2.97
C PRO A 49 -17.55 -3.85 2.16
N ILE A 50 -17.76 -3.06 1.11
CA ILE A 50 -18.82 -3.29 0.13
C ILE A 50 -18.35 -4.37 -0.85
N MET A 51 -19.10 -5.47 -0.94
CA MET A 51 -18.81 -6.56 -1.87
C MET A 51 -19.33 -6.21 -3.27
N THR A 52 -18.43 -5.91 -4.22
CA THR A 52 -18.81 -5.57 -5.60
C THR A 52 -18.91 -6.79 -6.51
N TRP A 53 -18.23 -7.89 -6.15
CA TRP A 53 -18.27 -9.12 -6.92
C TRP A 53 -19.55 -9.92 -6.65
N LYS A 54 -20.28 -10.23 -7.74
CA LYS A 54 -21.57 -10.97 -7.70
C LYS A 54 -21.46 -12.43 -8.17
N GLY A 55 -20.24 -12.94 -8.36
CA GLY A 55 -20.00 -14.29 -8.87
C GLY A 55 -20.14 -15.40 -7.83
N LYS A 56 -19.85 -16.63 -8.25
CA LYS A 56 -19.62 -17.79 -7.36
C LYS A 56 -18.21 -18.30 -7.57
N LEU A 57 -17.60 -18.88 -6.53
CA LEU A 57 -16.30 -19.51 -6.68
C LEU A 57 -16.44 -20.82 -7.46
N ARG A 58 -15.31 -21.39 -7.90
CA ARG A 58 -15.26 -22.71 -8.55
C ARG A 58 -16.06 -23.73 -7.73
N TRP A 59 -16.84 -24.56 -8.43
CA TRP A 59 -17.78 -25.53 -7.86
C TRP A 59 -19.01 -24.92 -7.14
N GLY A 60 -19.37 -23.68 -7.47
CA GLY A 60 -20.57 -23.03 -6.92
C GLY A 60 -20.46 -22.64 -5.43
N ARG A 61 -19.25 -22.69 -4.86
CA ARG A 61 -19.01 -22.38 -3.44
C ARG A 61 -19.24 -20.88 -3.18
N THR A 62 -19.87 -20.57 -2.04
CA THR A 62 -19.94 -19.20 -1.52
C THR A 62 -18.55 -18.75 -1.08
N ASP A 63 -18.17 -17.53 -1.46
CA ASP A 63 -16.89 -16.93 -1.10
C ASP A 63 -16.79 -16.66 0.41
N PRO A 64 -15.56 -16.62 0.96
CA PRO A 64 -15.36 -16.45 2.40
C PRO A 64 -15.88 -15.10 2.92
N VAL A 65 -15.87 -14.04 2.10
CA VAL A 65 -16.31 -12.70 2.52
C VAL A 65 -17.82 -12.69 2.70
N THR A 66 -18.58 -13.19 1.74
CA THR A 66 -20.04 -13.32 1.84
C THR A 66 -20.46 -14.16 3.05
N LYS A 67 -19.71 -15.23 3.39
CA LYS A 67 -19.99 -16.02 4.61
C LYS A 67 -19.82 -15.18 5.87
N THR A 68 -18.70 -14.46 6.01
CA THR A 68 -18.45 -13.56 7.13
C THR A 68 -19.51 -12.46 7.19
N MET A 69 -19.84 -11.82 6.07
CA MET A 69 -20.86 -10.76 6.00
C MET A 69 -22.25 -11.22 6.46
N ARG A 70 -22.65 -12.47 6.20
CA ARG A 70 -23.89 -13.04 6.75
C ARG A 70 -23.86 -13.19 8.27
N GLU A 71 -22.72 -13.59 8.83
CA GLU A 71 -22.54 -13.65 10.29
C GLU A 71 -22.57 -12.24 10.90
N LEU A 72 -21.91 -11.27 10.26
CA LEU A 72 -21.92 -9.88 10.70
C LEU A 72 -23.32 -9.27 10.67
N GLU A 73 -24.11 -9.53 9.62
CA GLU A 73 -25.49 -9.07 9.53
C GLU A 73 -26.36 -9.61 10.67
N THR A 74 -26.14 -10.85 11.10
CA THR A 74 -26.81 -11.41 12.30
C THR A 74 -26.44 -10.63 13.56
N ILE A 75 -25.18 -10.21 13.69
CA ILE A 75 -24.70 -9.41 14.82
C ILE A 75 -25.29 -8.00 14.77
N ILE A 76 -25.34 -7.37 13.59
CA ILE A 76 -25.92 -6.04 13.39
C ILE A 76 -27.38 -6.00 13.85
N ARG A 77 -28.17 -7.03 13.52
CA ARG A 77 -29.58 -7.15 13.96
C ARG A 77 -29.74 -7.27 15.48
N LYS A 78 -28.67 -7.60 16.20
CA LYS A 78 -28.64 -7.78 17.66
C LYS A 78 -27.65 -6.83 18.34
N LYS A 79 -27.28 -5.73 17.68
CA LYS A 79 -26.24 -4.79 18.13
C LYS A 79 -26.56 -4.15 19.50
N ASP A 80 -27.83 -4.05 19.86
CA ASP A 80 -28.28 -3.46 21.14
C ASP A 80 -28.52 -4.51 22.24
N ASN A 81 -28.40 -5.81 21.93
CA ASN A 81 -28.55 -6.88 22.90
C ASN A 81 -27.19 -7.26 23.50
N VAL A 82 -26.76 -6.51 24.53
CA VAL A 82 -25.45 -6.65 25.18
C VAL A 82 -25.22 -8.08 25.70
N ALA A 83 -26.22 -8.70 26.32
CA ALA A 83 -26.12 -10.07 26.82
C ALA A 83 -25.87 -11.10 25.70
N TRP A 84 -26.52 -10.92 24.55
CA TRP A 84 -26.30 -11.76 23.37
C TRP A 84 -24.93 -11.51 22.75
N LEU A 85 -24.51 -10.25 22.62
CA LEU A 85 -23.17 -9.88 22.14
C LEU A 85 -22.08 -10.49 23.02
N GLY A 86 -22.26 -10.46 24.34
CA GLY A 86 -21.35 -11.05 25.31
C GLY A 86 -21.15 -12.55 25.11
N LYS A 87 -22.24 -13.29 24.85
CA LYS A 87 -22.15 -14.72 24.48
C LYS A 87 -21.48 -14.91 23.12
N ARG A 88 -21.81 -14.07 22.14
CA ARG A 88 -21.30 -14.20 20.77
C ARG A 88 -19.79 -13.98 20.68
N MET A 89 -19.26 -12.97 21.37
CA MET A 89 -17.83 -12.66 21.37
C MET A 89 -16.97 -13.72 22.09
N MET A 90 -17.57 -14.48 23.03
CA MET A 90 -16.93 -15.57 23.78
C MET A 90 -17.15 -16.96 23.17
N SER A 91 -17.84 -17.06 22.03
CA SER A 91 -18.12 -18.37 21.42
C SER A 91 -16.84 -19.12 21.06
N LYS A 92 -16.73 -20.40 21.44
CA LYS A 92 -15.59 -21.28 21.12
C LYS A 92 -15.42 -21.49 19.62
N ARG A 93 -16.52 -21.43 18.86
CA ARG A 93 -16.56 -21.60 17.40
C ARG A 93 -17.11 -20.34 16.72
N GLY A 94 -16.80 -20.19 15.44
CA GLY A 94 -17.34 -19.13 14.58
C GLY A 94 -16.24 -18.27 13.96
N ASP A 95 -16.66 -17.39 13.05
CA ASP A 95 -15.76 -16.50 12.33
C ASP A 95 -15.02 -15.53 13.29
N PRO A 96 -13.68 -15.45 13.24
CA PRO A 96 -12.91 -14.57 14.12
C PRO A 96 -13.20 -13.08 13.94
N VAL A 97 -13.54 -12.63 12.74
CA VAL A 97 -13.98 -11.25 12.46
C VAL A 97 -15.32 -11.01 13.13
N ALA A 98 -16.26 -11.96 13.01
CA ALA A 98 -17.55 -11.86 13.68
C ALA A 98 -17.44 -11.80 15.21
N LYS A 99 -16.52 -12.56 15.82
CA LYS A 99 -16.25 -12.46 17.26
C LYS A 99 -15.69 -11.08 17.65
N ALA A 100 -14.72 -10.57 16.89
CA ALA A 100 -14.14 -9.25 17.13
C ALA A 100 -15.17 -8.11 16.92
N PHE A 101 -16.04 -8.25 15.93
CA PHE A 101 -17.12 -7.30 15.65
C PHE A 101 -18.16 -7.28 16.77
N ALA A 102 -18.59 -8.45 17.25
CA ALA A 102 -19.47 -8.55 18.42
C ALA A 102 -18.81 -7.94 19.68
N GLY A 103 -17.51 -8.18 19.89
CA GLY A 103 -16.76 -7.57 20.99
C GLY A 103 -16.65 -6.06 20.89
N SER A 104 -16.51 -5.52 19.68
CA SER A 104 -16.44 -4.07 19.43
C SER A 104 -17.79 -3.39 19.63
N LEU A 105 -18.88 -3.99 19.13
CA LEU A 105 -20.24 -3.49 19.40
C LEU A 105 -20.60 -3.61 20.88
N HIS A 106 -20.17 -4.68 21.57
CA HIS A 106 -20.34 -4.78 23.02
C HIS A 106 -19.60 -3.65 23.75
N ALA A 107 -18.36 -3.35 23.33
CA ALA A 107 -17.57 -2.27 23.91
C ALA A 107 -18.20 -0.88 23.69
N ALA A 108 -18.98 -0.71 22.61
CA ALA A 108 -19.66 0.55 22.32
C ALA A 108 -20.77 0.91 23.33
N HIS A 109 -21.22 -0.06 24.13
CA HIS A 109 -22.18 0.17 25.22
C HIS A 109 -21.52 0.52 26.56
N ASP A 110 -20.18 0.51 26.64
CA ASP A 110 -19.46 0.89 27.86
C ASP A 110 -19.58 2.41 28.09
N GLU A 111 -19.98 2.84 29.29
CA GLU A 111 -20.10 4.27 29.63
C GLU A 111 -18.73 4.97 29.70
N GLU A 112 -17.74 4.25 30.23
CA GLU A 112 -16.36 4.71 30.45
C GLU A 112 -15.32 3.76 29.86
N ILE A 113 -14.30 4.33 29.21
CA ILE A 113 -13.17 3.60 28.62
C ILE A 113 -11.92 3.86 29.48
N THR A 114 -11.62 2.94 30.40
CA THR A 114 -10.51 3.10 31.36
C THR A 114 -9.25 2.31 30.97
N LEU A 115 -9.41 1.17 30.28
CA LEU A 115 -8.34 0.26 29.91
C LEU A 115 -8.37 -0.03 28.41
N VAL A 116 -7.21 0.11 27.76
CA VAL A 116 -7.03 -0.14 26.33
C VAL A 116 -5.83 -1.04 26.09
N GLY A 117 -5.94 -1.94 25.12
CA GLY A 117 -4.80 -2.62 24.52
C GLY A 117 -4.03 -1.69 23.58
N ASN A 118 -2.79 -2.06 23.27
CA ASN A 118 -1.99 -1.42 22.24
C ASN A 118 -1.66 -2.46 21.16
N PHE A 119 -2.03 -2.16 19.92
CA PHE A 119 -1.67 -2.93 18.74
C PHE A 119 -0.57 -2.19 17.99
N THR A 120 0.44 -2.93 17.56
CA THR A 120 1.56 -2.42 16.76
C THR A 120 1.81 -3.40 15.63
N SER A 121 1.91 -2.89 14.41
CA SER A 121 2.28 -3.62 13.21
C SER A 121 3.13 -2.72 12.33
N ASP A 122 4.18 -3.29 11.73
CA ASP A 122 5.05 -2.54 10.82
C ASP A 122 4.30 -2.10 9.54
N SER A 123 3.38 -2.94 9.04
CA SER A 123 2.60 -2.66 7.83
C SER A 123 1.32 -1.87 8.11
N PHE A 124 0.65 -2.13 9.25
CA PHE A 124 -0.65 -1.52 9.55
C PHE A 124 -0.59 -0.38 10.56
N GLY A 125 0.59 -0.09 11.11
CA GLY A 125 0.82 0.96 12.09
C GLY A 125 0.37 0.57 13.51
N THR A 126 0.16 1.60 14.32
CA THR A 126 -0.19 1.44 15.75
C THR A 126 -1.60 1.93 16.05
N ALA A 127 -2.32 1.21 16.91
CA ALA A 127 -3.60 1.68 17.44
C ALA A 127 -3.86 1.18 18.86
N SER A 128 -4.51 2.03 19.64
CA SER A 128 -5.15 1.59 20.88
C SER A 128 -6.55 1.07 20.60
N PHE A 129 -7.00 0.07 21.35
CA PHE A 129 -8.30 -0.56 21.18
C PHE A 129 -8.79 -1.15 22.52
N ILE A 130 -10.10 -1.34 22.67
CA ILE A 130 -10.68 -2.01 23.83
C ILE A 130 -10.63 -3.51 23.59
N ARG A 131 -9.98 -4.22 24.51
CA ARG A 131 -9.93 -5.68 24.49
C ARG A 131 -11.23 -6.24 25.06
N ARG A 132 -12.09 -6.77 24.19
CA ARG A 132 -13.34 -7.45 24.56
C ARG A 132 -13.47 -8.78 23.82
N GLY A 133 -13.85 -9.81 24.57
CA GLY A 133 -14.10 -11.15 24.04
C GLY A 133 -12.85 -11.91 23.59
N ASP A 134 -13.08 -12.99 22.85
CA ASP A 134 -12.05 -13.88 22.30
C ASP A 134 -11.77 -13.59 20.80
N GLY A 135 -12.05 -12.37 20.34
CA GLY A 135 -11.67 -11.91 19.00
C GLY A 135 -10.16 -11.71 18.89
N LYS A 136 -9.59 -11.86 17.69
CA LYS A 136 -8.17 -11.56 17.47
C LYS A 136 -7.92 -10.07 17.75
N GLN A 137 -6.80 -9.76 18.41
CA GLN A 137 -6.46 -8.39 18.82
C GLN A 137 -6.33 -7.42 17.64
N GLY A 138 -5.66 -7.84 16.55
CA GLY A 138 -5.56 -7.01 15.34
C GLY A 138 -6.92 -6.71 14.70
N TYR A 139 -7.88 -7.64 14.81
CA TYR A 139 -9.22 -7.44 14.24
C TYR A 139 -10.04 -6.46 15.08
N LEU A 140 -9.92 -6.54 16.41
CA LEU A 140 -10.48 -5.53 17.31
C LEU A 140 -9.87 -4.15 17.03
N ALA A 141 -8.54 -4.08 16.85
CA ALA A 141 -7.86 -2.84 16.53
C ALA A 141 -8.36 -2.21 15.23
N GLY A 142 -8.51 -3.01 14.16
CA GLY A 142 -9.02 -2.55 12.87
C GLY A 142 -10.48 -2.13 12.90
N LEU A 143 -11.36 -2.91 13.55
CA LEU A 143 -12.80 -2.62 13.62
C LEU A 143 -13.12 -1.40 14.49
N GLN A 144 -12.34 -1.15 15.54
CA GLN A 144 -12.54 -0.01 16.45
C GLN A 144 -11.81 1.26 16.02
N ASN A 145 -10.95 1.20 15.01
CA ASN A 145 -10.26 2.36 14.43
C ASN A 145 -10.55 2.45 12.93
N TYR A 146 -11.82 2.33 12.55
CA TYR A 146 -12.24 2.27 11.15
C TYR A 146 -11.83 3.52 10.35
N SER A 147 -11.73 4.68 11.01
CA SER A 147 -11.23 5.90 10.37
C SER A 147 -9.81 5.80 9.81
N ASN A 148 -9.00 4.83 10.28
CA ASN A 148 -7.67 4.58 9.77
C ASN A 148 -7.74 3.60 8.58
N LEU A 149 -7.40 4.10 7.39
CA LEU A 149 -7.55 3.40 6.12
C LEU A 149 -6.80 2.06 6.07
N THR A 150 -5.62 1.99 6.66
CA THR A 150 -4.80 0.78 6.67
C THR A 150 -5.32 -0.19 7.72
N LEU A 151 -5.55 0.26 8.96
CA LEU A 151 -6.00 -0.59 10.07
C LEU A 151 -7.36 -1.25 9.79
N ARG A 152 -8.30 -0.55 9.14
CA ARG A 152 -9.64 -1.13 8.87
C ARG A 152 -9.61 -2.34 7.93
N MET A 153 -8.50 -2.57 7.23
CA MET A 153 -8.30 -3.76 6.40
C MET A 153 -7.84 -4.98 7.20
N LEU A 154 -7.24 -4.81 8.40
CA LEU A 154 -6.72 -5.91 9.23
C LEU A 154 -7.68 -7.09 9.43
N PRO A 155 -8.99 -6.90 9.69
CA PRO A 155 -9.90 -8.03 9.87
C PRO A 155 -9.99 -8.95 8.65
N TRP A 156 -9.58 -8.48 7.47
CA TRP A 156 -9.78 -9.13 6.18
C TRP A 156 -8.51 -9.79 5.63
N GLU A 157 -7.40 -9.78 6.38
CA GLU A 157 -6.14 -10.42 5.95
C GLU A 157 -6.30 -11.91 5.64
N ASP A 158 -7.03 -12.65 6.47
CA ASP A 158 -7.28 -14.08 6.25
C ASP A 158 -8.14 -14.32 5.00
N HIS A 159 -9.02 -13.37 4.65
CA HIS A 159 -9.79 -13.42 3.40
C HIS A 159 -8.89 -13.12 2.20
N ALA A 160 -7.98 -12.16 2.34
CA ALA A 160 -7.02 -11.83 1.29
C ALA A 160 -6.07 -13.00 0.98
N LYS A 161 -5.59 -13.69 2.03
CA LYS A 161 -4.83 -14.94 1.89
C LYS A 161 -5.59 -16.06 1.18
N ARG A 162 -6.93 -15.98 1.12
CA ARG A 162 -7.80 -16.90 0.38
C ARG A 162 -8.11 -16.41 -1.04
N GLY A 163 -7.38 -15.42 -1.53
CA GLY A 163 -7.47 -14.90 -2.89
C GLY A 163 -8.56 -13.85 -3.09
N MET A 164 -8.91 -13.10 -2.05
CA MET A 164 -9.87 -11.99 -2.14
C MET A 164 -9.12 -10.65 -2.17
N TYR A 165 -9.60 -9.71 -2.96
CA TYR A 165 -9.00 -8.38 -3.09
C TYR A 165 -9.83 -7.33 -2.36
N PHE A 166 -9.17 -6.45 -1.63
CA PHE A 166 -9.77 -5.34 -0.92
C PHE A 166 -9.04 -4.04 -1.22
N PHE A 167 -9.79 -2.94 -1.31
CA PHE A 167 -9.25 -1.61 -1.63
C PHE A 167 -9.87 -0.56 -0.70
N THR A 168 -9.03 0.32 -0.15
CA THR A 168 -9.38 1.26 0.92
C THR A 168 -8.99 2.69 0.54
N TRP A 169 -9.93 3.64 0.62
CA TRP A 169 -9.69 5.07 0.41
C TRP A 169 -10.61 5.93 1.30
N LYS A 170 -10.40 7.25 1.37
CA LYS A 170 -11.19 8.14 2.24
C LYS A 170 -12.71 8.05 1.99
N GLY A 171 -13.12 7.78 0.75
CA GLY A 171 -14.52 7.69 0.34
C GLY A 171 -15.16 6.30 0.47
N GLY A 172 -14.37 5.23 0.59
CA GLY A 172 -14.94 3.89 0.53
C GLY A 172 -13.99 2.75 0.86
N PHE A 173 -14.58 1.59 1.12
CA PHE A 173 -13.87 0.34 1.38
C PHE A 173 -14.60 -0.78 0.66
N VAL A 174 -13.93 -1.47 -0.26
CA VAL A 174 -14.58 -2.49 -1.11
C VAL A 174 -13.83 -3.80 -1.11
N CYS A 175 -14.57 -4.88 -1.38
CA CYS A 175 -14.02 -6.16 -1.77
C CYS A 175 -14.46 -6.49 -3.21
N THR A 176 -13.49 -6.69 -4.10
CA THR A 176 -13.72 -6.98 -5.52
C THR A 176 -13.74 -8.48 -5.81
N GLY A 177 -13.87 -9.29 -4.75
CA GLY A 177 -13.83 -10.73 -4.86
C GLY A 177 -12.45 -11.23 -5.28
N PRO A 178 -12.37 -12.28 -6.11
CA PRO A 178 -11.10 -12.78 -6.63
C PRO A 178 -10.53 -11.97 -7.80
N LYS A 179 -11.16 -10.84 -8.16
CA LYS A 179 -10.71 -9.98 -9.27
C LYS A 179 -9.86 -8.82 -8.73
N PRO A 180 -8.58 -8.70 -9.11
CA PRO A 180 -7.73 -7.58 -8.74
C PRO A 180 -8.03 -6.35 -9.60
N SER A 181 -9.24 -5.80 -9.44
CA SER A 181 -9.70 -4.63 -10.22
C SER A 181 -10.10 -3.53 -9.24
N PRO A 182 -9.18 -2.61 -8.89
CA PRO A 182 -9.51 -1.50 -8.00
C PRO A 182 -10.60 -0.60 -8.62
N PRO A 183 -11.39 0.10 -7.80
CA PRO A 183 -12.26 1.19 -8.26
C PRO A 183 -11.45 2.42 -8.68
N ASP A 184 -11.98 3.22 -9.62
CA ASP A 184 -11.33 4.47 -10.05
C ASP A 184 -11.15 5.46 -8.89
N GLU A 185 -12.15 5.59 -8.02
CA GLU A 185 -12.10 6.45 -6.82
C GLU A 185 -10.94 6.09 -5.87
N TRP A 186 -10.52 4.82 -5.84
CA TRP A 186 -9.38 4.39 -5.05
C TRP A 186 -8.09 4.98 -5.60
N LEU A 187 -7.89 4.93 -6.92
CA LEU A 187 -6.69 5.46 -7.54
C LEU A 187 -6.61 6.98 -7.35
N ASP A 188 -7.71 7.69 -7.61
CA ASP A 188 -7.79 9.15 -7.47
C ASP A 188 -7.44 9.60 -6.03
N ASP A 189 -8.00 8.95 -5.00
CA ASP A 189 -7.70 9.27 -3.59
C ASP A 189 -6.27 8.88 -3.18
N VAL A 190 -5.78 7.72 -3.61
CA VAL A 190 -4.43 7.26 -3.22
C VAL A 190 -3.37 8.15 -3.84
N LEU A 191 -3.52 8.54 -5.11
CA LEU A 191 -2.63 9.48 -5.78
C LEU A 191 -2.74 10.88 -5.18
N GLY A 192 -3.95 11.36 -4.88
CA GLY A 192 -4.16 12.67 -4.25
C GLY A 192 -3.61 12.80 -2.82
N ARG A 193 -3.38 11.67 -2.12
CA ARG A 193 -2.72 11.63 -0.81
C ARG A 193 -1.23 11.26 -0.88
N SER A 194 -0.72 10.99 -2.08
CA SER A 194 0.68 10.65 -2.24
C SER A 194 1.57 11.89 -2.07
N ARG A 195 2.88 11.68 -1.93
CA ARG A 195 3.87 12.77 -1.87
C ARG A 195 4.08 13.48 -3.23
N PHE A 196 3.60 12.87 -4.31
CA PHE A 196 3.72 13.43 -5.65
C PHE A 196 2.46 14.19 -6.03
N SER A 197 2.66 15.31 -6.72
CA SER A 197 1.56 16.03 -7.36
C SER A 197 1.36 15.48 -8.76
N PHE A 198 0.15 15.02 -9.05
CA PHE A 198 -0.21 14.45 -10.34
C PHE A 198 -1.26 15.30 -11.05
N THR A 199 -1.13 15.37 -12.37
CA THR A 199 -2.16 15.91 -13.26
C THR A 199 -2.84 14.76 -13.98
N LYS A 200 -4.17 14.71 -13.91
CA LYS A 200 -5.00 13.72 -14.60
C LYS A 200 -5.43 14.25 -15.96
N THR A 201 -5.25 13.43 -16.98
CA THR A 201 -5.66 13.70 -18.37
C THR A 201 -6.65 12.63 -18.81
N GLU A 202 -7.86 13.03 -19.19
CA GLU A 202 -8.99 12.13 -19.49
C GLU A 202 -9.39 12.12 -20.98
N ASP A 203 -8.91 13.06 -21.79
CA ASP A 203 -9.18 13.20 -23.22
C ASP A 203 -8.36 12.23 -24.11
N LEU A 204 -7.69 11.27 -23.47
CA LEU A 204 -6.88 10.24 -24.12
C LEU A 204 -7.60 8.89 -24.14
N ARG A 205 -6.98 7.89 -24.77
CA ARG A 205 -7.54 6.53 -24.88
C ARG A 205 -7.87 5.90 -23.52
N VAL A 206 -7.09 6.22 -22.50
CA VAL A 206 -7.26 5.80 -21.10
C VAL A 206 -6.90 6.98 -20.20
N PRO A 207 -7.41 7.05 -18.94
CA PRO A 207 -6.99 8.06 -17.99
C PRO A 207 -5.48 7.97 -17.72
N VAL A 208 -4.78 9.09 -17.85
CA VAL A 208 -3.33 9.18 -17.61
C VAL A 208 -3.04 10.14 -16.48
N TRP A 209 -2.27 9.67 -15.51
CA TRP A 209 -1.77 10.47 -14.39
C TRP A 209 -0.28 10.70 -14.58
N VAL A 210 0.15 11.95 -14.65
CA VAL A 210 1.58 12.27 -14.78
C VAL A 210 2.02 13.29 -13.75
N THR A 211 3.29 13.19 -13.36
CA THR A 211 3.98 14.23 -12.60
C THR A 211 4.38 15.40 -13.51
N GLU A 212 4.75 16.54 -12.91
CA GLU A 212 5.20 17.73 -13.64
C GLU A 212 6.38 17.40 -14.59
N GLY A 213 6.40 18.02 -15.77
CA GLY A 213 7.45 17.83 -16.76
C GLY A 213 7.25 16.63 -17.71
N LEU A 214 6.24 15.78 -17.47
CA LEU A 214 5.90 14.67 -18.37
C LEU A 214 4.70 15.00 -19.26
N ASP A 215 4.80 14.64 -20.54
CA ASP A 215 3.67 14.71 -21.48
C ASP A 215 2.83 13.42 -21.42
N PRO A 216 1.52 13.50 -21.12
CA PRO A 216 0.64 12.33 -21.03
C PRO A 216 0.59 11.46 -22.29
N GLN A 217 0.60 12.07 -23.47
CA GLN A 217 0.55 11.34 -24.74
C GLN A 217 1.87 10.58 -25.00
N ALA A 218 3.01 11.23 -24.76
CA ALA A 218 4.32 10.60 -24.85
C ALA A 218 4.46 9.40 -23.90
N VAL A 219 3.92 9.50 -22.69
CA VAL A 219 3.88 8.40 -21.71
C VAL A 219 3.08 7.20 -22.23
N LEU A 220 1.91 7.45 -22.82
CA LEU A 220 1.09 6.39 -23.44
C LEU A 220 1.80 5.73 -24.61
N ASP A 221 2.46 6.51 -25.46
CA ASP A 221 3.23 6.04 -26.61
C ASP A 221 4.57 5.40 -26.19
N PHE A 222 4.90 5.41 -24.90
CA PHE A 222 6.16 4.91 -24.34
C PHE A 222 7.43 5.58 -24.93
N LYS A 223 7.33 6.87 -25.21
CA LYS A 223 8.42 7.71 -25.74
C LYS A 223 9.34 8.18 -24.62
N SER A 224 10.63 8.31 -24.93
CA SER A 224 11.63 8.84 -24.00
C SER A 224 11.37 10.30 -23.64
N THR A 225 11.77 10.65 -22.42
CA THR A 225 11.92 12.03 -21.96
C THR A 225 13.39 12.27 -21.61
N GLU A 226 13.79 13.53 -21.41
CA GLU A 226 15.20 13.87 -21.14
C GLU A 226 15.74 13.15 -19.89
N ASP A 227 14.95 13.13 -18.81
CA ASP A 227 15.37 12.55 -17.53
C ASP A 227 14.89 11.11 -17.30
N GLY A 228 13.91 10.65 -18.08
CA GLY A 228 13.29 9.33 -17.94
C GLY A 228 12.17 9.29 -16.88
N TYR A 229 11.40 8.21 -16.90
CA TYR A 229 10.27 8.03 -16.00
C TYR A 229 9.97 6.56 -15.73
N LEU A 230 9.30 6.33 -14.60
CA LEU A 230 8.58 5.08 -14.32
C LEU A 230 7.16 5.17 -14.84
N ARG A 231 6.66 4.09 -15.42
CA ARG A 231 5.29 3.95 -15.88
C ARG A 231 4.61 2.78 -15.18
N PHE A 232 3.41 2.99 -14.69
CA PHE A 232 2.52 1.99 -14.14
C PHE A 232 1.34 1.85 -15.11
N THR A 233 1.17 0.65 -15.65
CA THR A 233 0.03 0.31 -16.51
C THR A 233 -0.93 -0.53 -15.68
N PHE A 234 -2.01 0.07 -15.20
CA PHE A 234 -2.99 -0.68 -14.42
C PHE A 234 -3.81 -1.61 -15.30
N LYS A 235 -4.02 -2.84 -14.84
CA LYS A 235 -4.73 -3.90 -15.58
C LYS A 235 -6.20 -3.60 -15.85
N HIS A 236 -6.75 -2.61 -15.15
CA HIS A 236 -8.12 -2.11 -15.35
C HIS A 236 -8.20 -0.90 -16.29
N GLY A 237 -7.07 -0.39 -16.82
CA GLY A 237 -7.03 0.63 -17.86
C GLY A 237 -6.08 1.81 -17.62
N PRO A 238 -6.15 2.51 -16.47
CA PRO A 238 -5.39 3.74 -16.24
C PRO A 238 -3.87 3.57 -16.33
N VAL A 239 -3.20 4.64 -16.74
CA VAL A 239 -1.74 4.73 -16.77
C VAL A 239 -1.27 5.83 -15.83
N LEU A 240 -0.17 5.58 -15.14
CA LEU A 240 0.46 6.51 -14.21
C LEU A 240 1.95 6.63 -14.53
N ALA A 241 2.52 7.82 -14.49
CA ALA A 241 3.95 8.02 -14.68
C ALA A 241 4.58 9.02 -13.71
N ILE A 242 5.79 8.68 -13.26
CA ILE A 242 6.58 9.45 -12.30
C ILE A 242 7.97 9.73 -12.89
N GLY A 243 8.34 11.01 -12.98
CA GLY A 243 9.67 11.43 -13.43
C GLY A 243 10.78 10.93 -12.51
N PHE A 244 11.91 10.57 -13.09
CA PHE A 244 13.08 10.06 -12.34
C PHE A 244 13.67 11.09 -11.38
N ASP A 245 13.64 12.36 -11.74
CA ASP A 245 14.07 13.51 -10.93
C ASP A 245 13.30 13.62 -9.61
N LEU A 246 12.01 13.28 -9.60
CA LEU A 246 11.17 13.32 -8.40
C LEU A 246 11.39 12.11 -7.47
N LEU A 247 11.80 10.97 -8.03
CA LEU A 247 12.12 9.76 -7.26
C LEU A 247 13.46 9.90 -6.51
N GLU A 248 14.43 10.59 -7.11
CA GLU A 248 15.73 10.85 -6.48
C GLU A 248 15.60 11.70 -5.20
N ASN A 249 14.64 12.62 -5.18
CA ASN A 249 14.42 13.58 -4.08
C ASN A 249 13.51 13.02 -2.97
N THR A 250 13.68 11.76 -2.57
CA THR A 250 12.85 11.14 -1.53
C THR A 250 13.31 11.52 -0.11
N PRO A 251 12.47 12.18 0.72
CA PRO A 251 12.83 12.48 2.11
C PRO A 251 12.96 11.19 2.93
N LYS A 252 14.02 11.08 3.76
CA LYS A 252 14.30 9.87 4.57
C LYS A 252 13.18 9.40 5.51
N LYS A 253 12.18 10.24 5.79
CA LYS A 253 11.09 9.95 6.75
C LYS A 253 9.77 9.56 6.08
N GLU A 254 9.65 9.68 4.77
CA GLU A 254 8.42 9.35 4.06
C GLU A 254 8.43 7.89 3.61
N ALA A 255 7.25 7.26 3.61
CA ALA A 255 7.10 5.94 3.01
C ALA A 255 7.35 6.03 1.50
N THR A 256 7.95 4.98 0.93
CA THR A 256 8.10 4.88 -0.53
C THR A 256 6.74 4.89 -1.20
N PHE A 257 6.68 5.38 -2.44
CA PHE A 257 5.44 5.45 -3.21
C PHE A 257 4.81 4.06 -3.41
N ILE A 258 5.63 3.04 -3.69
CA ILE A 258 5.15 1.66 -3.77
C ILE A 258 4.50 1.21 -2.46
N HIS A 259 5.12 1.54 -1.32
CA HIS A 259 4.58 1.14 -0.04
C HIS A 259 3.25 1.86 0.25
N HIS A 260 3.17 3.16 -0.06
CA HIS A 260 1.93 3.94 0.05
C HIS A 260 0.78 3.35 -0.78
N LEU A 261 1.06 2.98 -2.04
CA LEU A 261 0.07 2.36 -2.93
C LEU A 261 -0.33 0.97 -2.40
N ALA A 262 0.64 0.12 -2.06
CA ALA A 262 0.40 -1.25 -1.60
C ALA A 262 -0.39 -1.31 -0.28
N LEU A 263 -0.13 -0.41 0.68
CA LEU A 263 -0.85 -0.36 1.96
C LEU A 263 -2.30 0.13 1.86
N SER A 264 -2.74 0.53 0.67
CA SER A 264 -4.13 0.88 0.39
C SER A 264 -4.92 -0.27 -0.23
N MET A 265 -4.36 -1.48 -0.27
CA MET A 265 -5.04 -2.69 -0.74
C MET A 265 -4.65 -3.95 0.05
N LEU A 266 -5.46 -5.00 -0.07
CA LEU A 266 -5.11 -6.36 0.33
C LEU A 266 -5.39 -7.36 -0.81
N PRO A 267 -4.52 -8.37 -1.03
CA PRO A 267 -3.15 -8.43 -0.54
C PRO A 267 -2.33 -7.22 -1.04
N PRO A 268 -1.28 -6.77 -0.31
CA PRO A 268 -0.46 -5.63 -0.69
C PRO A 268 0.55 -6.02 -1.79
N PHE A 269 0.04 -6.46 -2.95
CA PHE A 269 0.85 -7.00 -4.05
C PHE A 269 0.48 -6.29 -5.36
N LEU A 270 1.22 -5.23 -5.68
CA LEU A 270 0.97 -4.38 -6.85
C LEU A 270 1.01 -5.11 -8.21
N PRO A 271 1.88 -6.11 -8.46
CA PRO A 271 1.87 -6.85 -9.72
C PRO A 271 0.54 -7.53 -10.04
N SER A 272 -0.34 -7.73 -9.04
CA SER A 272 -1.69 -8.24 -9.31
C SER A 272 -2.61 -7.24 -10.01
N ILE A 273 -2.35 -5.95 -9.89
CA ILE A 273 -3.23 -4.87 -10.38
C ILE A 273 -2.57 -3.96 -11.42
N ALA A 274 -1.25 -3.95 -11.52
CA ALA A 274 -0.49 -3.11 -12.46
C ALA A 274 0.80 -3.79 -12.89
N ASP A 275 1.26 -3.43 -14.09
CA ASP A 275 2.59 -3.74 -14.59
C ASP A 275 3.44 -2.45 -14.53
N ILE A 276 4.71 -2.55 -14.14
CA ILE A 276 5.58 -1.39 -13.93
C ILE A 276 6.77 -1.49 -14.89
N ASP A 277 6.96 -0.44 -15.68
CA ASP A 277 8.06 -0.31 -16.64
C ASP A 277 8.87 0.96 -16.36
N ALA A 278 10.08 1.01 -16.91
CA ALA A 278 10.91 2.20 -16.93
C ALA A 278 11.20 2.61 -18.38
N LYS A 279 11.21 3.92 -18.64
CA LYS A 279 11.65 4.47 -19.93
C LYS A 279 12.73 5.51 -19.69
N TRP A 280 13.92 5.23 -20.21
CA TRP A 280 15.01 6.18 -20.31
C TRP A 280 15.95 5.76 -21.43
N ILE A 281 16.56 6.75 -22.08
CA ILE A 281 17.62 6.54 -23.07
C ILE A 281 18.74 7.54 -22.79
N PRO A 282 20.00 7.20 -23.12
CA PRO A 282 21.11 8.14 -22.98
C PRO A 282 20.97 9.33 -23.93
N LYS A 283 21.47 10.49 -23.51
CA LYS A 283 21.48 11.70 -24.37
C LYS A 283 22.31 11.43 -25.63
N GLY A 284 21.73 11.67 -26.80
CA GLY A 284 22.38 11.44 -28.09
C GLY A 284 22.20 10.03 -28.66
N TRP A 285 21.50 9.14 -27.94
CA TRP A 285 21.02 7.87 -28.49
C TRP A 285 20.03 8.13 -29.63
N ASP A 286 20.06 7.28 -30.66
CA ASP A 286 19.12 7.35 -31.77
C ASP A 286 17.78 6.74 -31.36
N ASP A 287 16.73 7.55 -31.28
CA ASP A 287 15.37 7.14 -30.91
C ASP A 287 14.78 6.06 -31.84
N SER A 288 15.31 5.91 -33.05
CA SER A 288 14.90 4.87 -34.00
C SER A 288 15.54 3.51 -33.71
N VAL A 289 16.58 3.47 -32.88
CA VAL A 289 17.33 2.26 -32.53
C VAL A 289 16.89 1.79 -31.14
N SER A 290 16.41 0.55 -31.05
CA SER A 290 16.08 -0.05 -29.76
C SER A 290 17.34 -0.21 -28.89
N LEU A 291 17.17 -0.03 -27.58
CA LEU A 291 18.20 -0.43 -26.63
C LEU A 291 18.43 -1.95 -26.71
N PRO A 292 19.63 -2.44 -26.33
CA PRO A 292 19.92 -3.86 -26.25
C PRO A 292 18.95 -4.58 -25.29
N ASP A 293 18.60 -5.83 -25.59
CA ASP A 293 17.72 -6.66 -24.75
C ASP A 293 18.22 -6.77 -23.30
N ALA A 294 19.55 -6.84 -23.13
CA ALA A 294 20.20 -6.86 -21.81
C ALA A 294 19.88 -5.64 -20.95
N ALA A 295 19.61 -4.47 -21.56
CA ALA A 295 19.21 -3.26 -20.84
C ALA A 295 17.83 -3.44 -20.23
N PHE A 296 16.87 -3.99 -20.99
CA PHE A 296 15.51 -4.25 -20.50
C PHE A 296 15.51 -5.28 -19.38
N GLU A 297 16.21 -6.41 -19.55
CA GLU A 297 16.32 -7.43 -18.49
C GLU A 297 16.95 -6.87 -17.19
N SER A 298 17.91 -5.97 -17.32
CA SER A 298 18.57 -5.34 -16.17
C SER A 298 17.66 -4.31 -15.49
N MET A 299 16.89 -3.55 -16.26
CA MET A 299 15.86 -2.65 -15.71
C MET A 299 14.77 -3.42 -14.98
N ASP A 300 14.26 -4.52 -15.55
CA ASP A 300 13.22 -5.35 -14.94
C ASP A 300 13.66 -5.89 -13.57
N LYS A 301 14.90 -6.37 -13.45
CA LYS A 301 15.47 -6.83 -12.17
C LYS A 301 15.51 -5.71 -11.12
N ILE A 302 15.80 -4.48 -11.53
CA ILE A 302 15.81 -3.31 -10.63
C ILE A 302 14.40 -2.96 -10.18
N ILE A 303 13.44 -2.95 -11.11
CA ILE A 303 12.03 -2.68 -10.82
C ILE A 303 11.49 -3.75 -9.86
N ASP A 304 11.78 -5.03 -10.10
CA ASP A 304 11.40 -6.13 -9.21
C ASP A 304 11.99 -5.99 -7.80
N ALA A 305 13.26 -5.60 -7.68
CA ALA A 305 13.90 -5.35 -6.39
C ALA A 305 13.25 -4.18 -5.63
N TRP A 306 12.85 -3.12 -6.35
CA TRP A 306 12.13 -1.99 -5.77
C TRP A 306 10.70 -2.35 -5.36
N GLN A 307 9.97 -3.09 -6.20
CA GLN A 307 8.64 -3.62 -5.89
C GLN A 307 8.65 -4.55 -4.66
N GLY A 308 9.71 -5.34 -4.52
CA GLY A 308 9.93 -6.19 -3.35
C GLY A 308 10.40 -5.45 -2.09
N LEU A 309 10.52 -4.11 -2.14
CA LEU A 309 11.05 -3.26 -1.06
C LEU A 309 12.48 -3.64 -0.61
N VAL A 310 13.24 -4.31 -1.49
CA VAL A 310 14.66 -4.67 -1.25
C VAL A 310 15.59 -3.51 -1.65
N MET A 311 15.10 -2.60 -2.50
CA MET A 311 15.81 -1.40 -2.93
C MET A 311 15.12 -0.13 -2.43
N ASN A 312 15.92 0.89 -2.06
CA ASN A 312 15.41 2.21 -1.71
C ASN A 312 14.94 2.96 -2.97
N GLU A 313 13.78 3.60 -2.89
CA GLU A 313 13.21 4.44 -3.95
C GLU A 313 14.17 5.57 -4.39
N SER A 314 14.94 6.16 -3.47
CA SER A 314 15.83 7.28 -3.80
C SER A 314 16.99 6.92 -4.73
N VAL A 315 17.28 5.62 -4.93
CA VAL A 315 18.37 5.15 -5.80
C VAL A 315 17.88 4.51 -7.09
N ILE A 316 16.56 4.35 -7.26
CA ILE A 316 16.01 3.59 -8.38
C ILE A 316 16.33 4.24 -9.72
N SER A 317 16.17 5.56 -9.84
CA SER A 317 16.46 6.33 -11.06
C SER A 317 17.91 6.13 -11.52
N LEU A 318 18.85 6.27 -10.58
CA LEU A 318 20.28 6.08 -10.86
C LEU A 318 20.59 4.64 -11.25
N ALA A 319 19.99 3.66 -10.58
CA ALA A 319 20.18 2.25 -10.88
C ALA A 319 19.68 1.92 -12.30
N LEU A 320 18.50 2.42 -12.69
CA LEU A 320 17.91 2.21 -14.01
C LEU A 320 18.78 2.84 -15.11
N LYS A 321 19.22 4.08 -14.93
CA LYS A 321 20.14 4.75 -15.88
C LYS A 321 21.43 3.95 -16.05
N ARG A 322 22.03 3.49 -14.95
CA ARG A 322 23.26 2.66 -14.99
C ARG A 322 23.04 1.33 -15.71
N ALA A 323 21.93 0.64 -15.43
CA ALA A 323 21.62 -0.63 -16.09
C ALA A 323 21.56 -0.47 -17.61
N VAL A 324 20.98 0.62 -18.11
CA VAL A 324 20.98 0.92 -19.54
C VAL A 324 22.40 1.17 -20.05
N LEU A 325 23.16 2.03 -19.38
CA LEU A 325 24.51 2.40 -19.82
C LEU A 325 25.49 1.21 -19.83
N ASP A 326 25.44 0.36 -18.81
CA ASP A 326 26.31 -0.81 -18.67
C ASP A 326 25.96 -1.91 -19.69
N SER A 327 24.75 -1.86 -20.27
CA SER A 327 24.29 -2.82 -21.28
C SER A 327 24.58 -2.38 -22.72
N ILE A 328 25.05 -1.15 -22.93
CA ILE A 328 25.43 -0.64 -24.25
C ILE A 328 26.82 -1.20 -24.59
N ASP A 329 26.93 -1.90 -25.71
CA ASP A 329 28.13 -2.61 -26.15
C ASP A 329 28.88 -1.89 -27.30
N SER A 330 28.32 -0.80 -27.81
CA SER A 330 28.84 -0.04 -28.95
C SER A 330 28.76 1.47 -28.74
N GLY A 331 29.62 2.22 -29.42
CA GLY A 331 29.78 3.67 -29.22
C GLY A 331 30.55 4.04 -27.94
N LEU A 332 30.53 5.33 -27.59
CA LEU A 332 31.19 5.87 -26.40
C LEU A 332 30.17 6.45 -25.43
N VAL A 333 30.18 5.94 -24.20
CA VAL A 333 29.38 6.45 -23.08
C VAL A 333 30.22 7.39 -22.21
N VAL A 334 29.68 8.57 -21.90
CA VAL A 334 30.29 9.53 -20.97
C VAL A 334 29.21 10.13 -20.07
N GLY A 335 29.21 9.74 -18.80
CA GLY A 335 28.16 10.16 -17.89
C GLY A 335 26.81 9.58 -18.33
N ASP A 336 25.85 10.45 -18.67
CA ASP A 336 24.52 10.12 -19.17
C ASP A 336 24.39 10.29 -20.70
N ALA A 337 25.48 10.58 -21.40
CA ALA A 337 25.50 10.81 -22.85
C ALA A 337 26.17 9.65 -23.61
N TRP A 338 25.69 9.41 -24.83
CA TRP A 338 26.22 8.41 -25.75
C TRP A 338 26.53 9.03 -27.12
N VAL A 339 27.57 8.51 -27.80
CA VAL A 339 27.91 8.85 -29.19
C VAL A 339 28.30 7.60 -29.96
N ALA A 340 27.79 7.43 -31.18
CA ALA A 340 28.06 6.29 -32.05
C ALA A 340 29.56 6.04 -32.33
N GLY A 341 30.40 7.07 -32.27
CA GLY A 341 31.86 6.96 -32.41
C GLY A 341 32.39 7.24 -33.82
N ASP A 342 31.52 7.58 -34.76
CA ASP A 342 31.79 7.95 -36.15
C ASP A 342 32.15 9.44 -36.36
N ASP A 343 31.78 10.32 -35.42
CA ASP A 343 32.04 11.76 -35.49
C ASP A 343 33.12 12.23 -34.49
N LEU A 344 34.34 12.45 -35.01
CA LEU A 344 35.52 12.91 -34.27
C LEU A 344 35.30 14.28 -33.57
N SER A 345 34.40 15.10 -34.09
CA SER A 345 34.06 16.44 -33.58
C SER A 345 33.23 16.35 -32.29
N LYS A 346 32.26 15.44 -32.27
CA LYS A 346 31.44 15.13 -31.09
C LYS A 346 32.29 14.49 -29.99
N LEU A 347 33.19 13.58 -30.34
CA LEU A 347 34.15 12.96 -29.41
C LEU A 347 35.05 14.00 -28.72
N LYS A 348 35.61 14.95 -29.48
CA LYS A 348 36.45 16.05 -28.92
C LYS A 348 35.66 16.96 -27.97
N THR A 349 34.39 17.23 -28.27
CA THR A 349 33.52 18.07 -27.43
C THR A 349 33.18 17.37 -26.11
N LEU A 350 32.88 16.07 -26.15
CA LEU A 350 32.67 15.24 -24.97
C LEU A 350 33.92 15.10 -24.10
N TYR A 351 35.08 14.86 -24.71
CA TYR A 351 36.35 14.75 -24.00
C TYR A 351 36.72 16.04 -23.26
N ARG A 352 36.46 17.21 -23.86
CA ARG A 352 36.63 18.51 -23.18
C ARG A 352 35.70 18.67 -21.97
N ARG A 353 34.47 18.17 -22.01
CA ARG A 353 33.56 18.16 -20.85
C ARG A 353 34.05 17.24 -19.73
N ILE A 354 34.67 16.10 -20.06
CA ILE A 354 35.24 15.14 -19.08
C ILE A 354 36.43 15.75 -18.33
N GLN A 355 37.36 16.38 -19.05
CA GLN A 355 38.55 17.03 -18.48
C GLN A 355 38.19 18.12 -17.46
N VAL A 356 37.06 18.79 -17.64
CA VAL A 356 36.58 19.84 -16.73
C VAL A 356 35.88 19.27 -15.49
N ARG A 357 35.33 18.03 -15.54
CA ARG A 357 34.46 17.48 -14.48
C ARG A 357 35.02 16.32 -13.63
N LYS A 358 36.24 15.81 -13.87
CA LYS A 358 36.82 14.66 -13.11
C LYS A 358 35.83 13.49 -12.90
N MET A 359 35.19 13.01 -13.98
CA MET A 359 34.31 11.83 -13.93
C MET A 359 35.03 10.56 -14.42
N ASN A 360 34.73 9.41 -13.81
CA ASN A 360 35.12 8.09 -14.27
C ASN A 360 34.50 7.82 -15.65
N ALA A 361 35.32 7.64 -16.68
CA ALA A 361 34.87 7.21 -18.01
C ALA A 361 35.10 5.70 -18.17
N ILE A 362 34.11 4.98 -18.72
CA ILE A 362 34.26 3.60 -19.16
C ILE A 362 34.56 3.67 -20.66
N LEU A 363 35.75 3.24 -21.07
CA LEU A 363 36.16 3.21 -22.47
C LEU A 363 35.82 1.82 -23.04
N LEU A 364 34.73 1.70 -23.80
CA LEU A 364 34.42 0.48 -24.55
C LEU A 364 35.15 0.51 -25.90
N HIS A 365 35.74 -0.63 -26.26
CA HIS A 365 36.76 -0.74 -27.29
C HIS A 365 36.17 -0.53 -28.70
N ILE A 366 36.65 0.49 -29.43
CA ILE A 366 36.38 0.68 -30.85
C ILE A 366 37.17 -0.38 -31.63
N CYS A 367 36.50 -1.42 -32.11
CA CYS A 367 37.02 -2.30 -33.15
C CYS A 367 35.98 -2.37 -34.27
N CYS A 368 36.17 -1.55 -35.32
CA CYS A 368 35.90 -1.89 -36.72
C CYS A 368 36.10 -0.65 -37.62
N LEU A 369 37.28 -0.53 -38.23
CA LEU A 369 37.46 0.12 -39.53
C LEU A 369 38.46 -0.74 -40.33
N PRO A 370 38.10 -1.32 -41.48
CA PRO A 370 39.09 -1.74 -42.47
C PRO A 370 39.66 -0.51 -43.16
N GLN A 371 40.95 -0.55 -43.46
CA GLN A 371 41.71 0.48 -44.17
C GLN A 371 41.22 0.72 -45.60
#